data_AF-A0A395K1K4-F1
#
_entry.id   AF-A0A395K1K4-F1
#
_cell.length_a   1.000
_cell.length_b   1.000
_cell.length_c   1.000
_cell.angle_alpha   90.00
_cell.angle_beta   90.00
_cell.angle_gamma   90.00
#
_symmetry.space_group_name_H-M   'P 1'
#
loop_
_entity.id
_entity.type
_entity.pdbx_description
1 polymer ?
#
loop_
_entity_poly.entity_id
_entity_poly.type
_entity_poly.pdbx_seq_one_letter_code
_entity_poly.pdbx_strand_id
1 'polypeptide(L)' 'MDIQATKLELLKIILENENSEFIQRVSDFVNKEKKDFWNELTVSEQKEIKNGIEELDRGKRVSYESFLKKIS' A
#
# COMPACT_ATOMS: atom_id res chain seq x y z
N MET A 1 -14.72 -13.70 23.13
CA MET A 1 -13.89 -14.26 22.04
C MET A 1 -12.44 -14.08 22.42
N ASP A 2 -11.66 -15.16 22.47
CA ASP A 2 -10.22 -15.06 22.66
C ASP A 2 -9.58 -14.69 21.31
N ILE A 3 -9.05 -13.48 21.21
CA ILE A 3 -8.46 -12.94 19.98
C ILE A 3 -7.23 -13.76 19.56
N GLN A 4 -6.46 -14.30 20.50
CA GLN A 4 -5.26 -15.08 20.19
C GLN A 4 -5.64 -16.45 19.65
N ALA A 5 -6.62 -17.10 20.29
CA ALA A 5 -7.17 -18.36 19.79
C ALA A 5 -7.75 -18.20 18.37
N THR A 6 -8.51 -17.12 18.14
CA THR A 6 -9.12 -16.82 16.83
C THR A 6 -8.07 -16.60 15.74
N LYS A 7 -6.96 -15.90 16.06
CA LYS A 7 -5.85 -15.70 15.10
C LYS A 7 -5.18 -17.01 14.69
N LEU A 8 -4.93 -17.90 15.65
CA LEU A 8 -4.32 -19.20 15.39
C LEU A 8 -5.22 -20.09 14.52
N GLU A 9 -6.52 -20.09 14.78
CA GLU A 9 -7.50 -20.84 14.00
C GLU A 9 -7.56 -20.36 12.55
N LEU A 10 -7.59 -19.03 12.33
CA LEU A 10 -7.57 -18.45 10.98
C LEU A 10 -6.27 -18.79 10.23
N LEU A 11 -5.11 -18.71 10.89
CA LEU A 11 -3.83 -19.08 10.29
C LEU A 11 -3.82 -20.56 9.88
N LYS A 12 -4.34 -21.45 10.73
CA LYS A 12 -4.42 -22.88 10.44
C LYS A 12 -5.28 -23.15 9.21
N ILE A 13 -6.45 -22.52 9.11
CA ILE A 13 -7.35 -22.64 7.95
C ILE A 13 -6.64 -22.19 6.66
N ILE A 14 -5.85 -21.12 6.71
CA ILE A 14 -5.11 -20.63 5.55
C ILE A 14 -4.00 -21.61 5.15
N LEU A 15 -3.22 -22.12 6.11
CA LEU A 15 -2.09 -23.01 5.85
C LEU A 15 -2.51 -24.40 5.32
N GLU A 16 -3.66 -24.90 5.75
CA GLU A 16 -4.19 -26.22 5.34
C GLU A 16 -4.98 -26.15 4.02
N ASN A 17 -5.24 -24.95 3.48
CA ASN A 17 -6.08 -24.76 2.31
C ASN A 17 -5.26 -24.57 1.02
N GLU A 18 -5.39 -25.51 0.10
CA GLU A 18 -4.70 -25.50 -1.20
C GLU A 18 -5.50 -24.83 -2.34
N ASN A 19 -6.72 -24.35 -2.07
CA ASN A 19 -7.56 -23.68 -3.07
C ASN A 19 -7.03 -22.26 -3.34
N SER A 20 -6.39 -22.09 -4.50
CA SER A 20 -5.79 -20.82 -4.91
C SER A 20 -6.78 -19.65 -4.98
N GLU A 21 -8.04 -19.89 -5.36
CA GLU A 21 -9.08 -18.85 -5.42
C GLU A 21 -9.48 -18.37 -4.01
N PHE A 22 -9.53 -19.28 -3.04
CA PHE A 22 -9.75 -18.90 -1.64
C PHE A 22 -8.59 -18.04 -1.12
N ILE A 23 -7.35 -18.49 -1.32
CA ILE A 23 -6.15 -17.76 -0.87
C ILE A 23 -6.07 -16.37 -1.52
N GLN A 24 -6.41 -16.25 -2.81
CA GLN A 24 -6.43 -14.96 -3.50
C GLN A 24 -7.46 -14.01 -2.88
N ARG A 25 -8.70 -14.47 -2.62
CA ARG A 25 -9.73 -13.63 -2.01
C ARG A 25 -9.36 -13.16 -0.60
N VAL A 26 -8.73 -14.02 0.20
CA VAL A 26 -8.22 -13.65 1.54
C VAL A 26 -7.10 -12.61 1.42
N SER A 27 -6.17 -12.79 0.48
CA SER A 27 -5.09 -11.83 0.22
C SER A 27 -5.63 -10.46 -0.19
N ASP A 28 -6.61 -10.43 -1.10
CA ASP A 28 -7.25 -9.19 -1.54
C ASP A 28 -7.99 -8.49 -0.40
N PHE A 29 -8.68 -9.25 0.46
CA PHE A 29 -9.33 -8.71 1.65
C PHE A 29 -8.33 -8.06 2.60
N VAL A 30 -7.24 -8.77 2.94
CA VAL A 30 -6.20 -8.24 3.83
C VAL A 30 -5.52 -7.01 3.25
N ASN A 31 -5.26 -7.00 1.93
CA ASN A 31 -4.64 -5.85 1.28
C ASN A 31 -5.59 -4.63 1.19
N LYS A 32 -6.91 -4.84 1.12
CA LYS A 32 -7.91 -3.76 1.20
C LYS A 32 -8.07 -3.18 2.60
N GLU A 33 -7.85 -4.00 3.63
CA GLU A 33 -7.86 -3.57 5.05
C GLU A 33 -6.58 -2.82 5.45
N LYS A 34 -5.50 -2.91 4.66
CA LYS A 34 -4.38 -1.99 4.83
C LYS A 34 -4.90 -0.59 4.59
N LYS A 35 -4.81 0.27 5.61
CA LYS A 35 -5.12 1.69 5.47
C LYS A 35 -4.37 2.20 4.25
N ASP A 36 -5.09 2.87 3.36
CA ASP A 36 -4.47 3.65 2.30
C ASP A 36 -3.40 4.52 2.96
N PHE A 37 -2.15 4.37 2.52
CA PHE A 37 -1.00 5.07 3.10
C PHE A 37 -1.23 6.58 3.08
N TRP A 38 -2.09 7.08 2.20
CA TRP A 38 -2.58 8.45 2.19
C TRP A 38 -3.07 8.92 3.57
N ASN A 39 -3.75 8.04 4.31
CA ASN A 39 -4.27 8.31 5.66
C ASN A 39 -3.19 8.21 6.75
N GLU A 40 -2.00 7.70 6.43
CA GLU A 40 -0.85 7.62 7.32
C GLU A 40 0.09 8.83 7.17
N LEU A 41 -0.02 9.56 6.06
CA LEU A 41 0.75 10.78 5.81
C LEU A 41 0.31 11.94 6.71
N THR A 42 1.28 12.69 7.22
CA THR A 42 1.05 13.98 7.88
C THR A 42 0.43 14.99 6.91
N VAL A 43 -0.22 16.02 7.46
CA VAL A 43 -0.79 17.12 6.66
C VAL A 43 0.28 17.79 5.78
N SER A 44 1.53 17.87 6.25
CA SER A 44 2.63 18.44 5.48
C SER A 44 2.98 17.57 4.28
N GLU A 45 3.14 16.26 4.47
CA GLU A 45 3.44 15.31 3.39
C GLU A 45 2.32 15.28 2.34
N GLN A 46 1.06 15.25 2.77
CA GLN A 46 -0.08 15.34 1.85
C GLN A 46 -0.07 16.64 1.04
N LYS A 47 0.31 17.76 1.66
CA LYS A 47 0.41 19.07 0.98
C LYS A 47 1.56 19.09 -0.02
N GLU A 48 2.72 18.53 0.32
CA GLU A 48 3.86 18.42 -0.59
C GLU A 48 3.53 17.56 -1.81
N ILE A 49 2.91 16.41 -1.61
CA ILE A 49 2.48 15.55 -2.72
C ILE A 49 1.49 16.28 -3.64
N LYS A 50 0.48 16.96 -3.07
CA LYS A 50 -0.47 17.76 -3.86
C LYS A 50 0.22 18.86 -4.66
N ASN A 51 1.14 19.60 -4.04
CA ASN A 51 1.92 20.61 -4.73
C ASN A 51 2.74 20.00 -5.86
N GLY A 52 3.41 18.87 -5.62
CA GLY A 52 4.17 18.16 -6.64
C GLY A 52 3.31 17.76 -7.84
N ILE A 53 2.10 17.24 -7.61
CA ILE A 53 1.13 16.92 -8.68
C ILE A 53 0.75 18.18 -9.47
N GLU A 54 0.42 19.29 -8.80
CA GLU A 54 0.13 20.56 -9.49
C GLU A 54 1.30 21.06 -10.34
N GLU A 55 2.54 20.86 -9.86
CA GLU A 55 3.74 21.22 -10.62
C GLU A 55 3.93 20.34 -11.85
N LEU A 56 3.69 19.03 -11.72
CA LEU A 56 3.72 18.09 -12.84
C LEU A 56 2.67 18.46 -13.91
N ASP A 57 1.46 18.80 -13.48
CA ASP A 57 0.35 19.23 -14.36
C ASP A 57 0.67 20.55 -15.08
N ARG A 58 1.38 21.46 -14.40
CA ARG A 58 1.92 22.70 -15.00
C ARG A 58 3.16 22.46 -15.88
N GLY A 59 3.56 21.20 -16.09
CA GLY A 59 4.70 20.82 -16.92
C GLY A 59 6.07 21.03 -16.27
N LYS A 60 6.12 21.39 -14.98
CA LYS A 60 7.37 21.50 -14.21
C LYS A 60 7.85 20.10 -13.80
N ARG A 61 8.28 19.34 -14.79
CA ARG A 61 8.73 17.95 -14.61
C ARG A 61 10.06 17.72 -15.31
N VAL A 62 10.84 16.83 -14.73
CA VAL A 62 12.05 16.28 -15.36
C VAL A 62 11.89 14.78 -15.49
N SER A 63 12.55 14.17 -16.49
CA SER A 63 12.52 12.71 -16.58
C SER A 63 13.26 12.11 -15.38
N TYR A 64 12.76 10.96 -14.90
CA TYR A 64 13.36 10.24 -13.78
C TYR A 64 14.82 9.88 -14.06
N GLU A 65 15.11 9.39 -15.27
CA GLU A 65 16.47 9.10 -15.75
C GLU A 65 17.39 10.33 -15.71
N SER A 66 16.90 11.49 -16.12
CA SER A 66 17.67 12.74 -16.07
C SER A 66 17.93 13.20 -14.63
N PHE A 67 17.00 12.94 -13.71
CA PHE A 67 17.18 13.26 -12.30
C PHE A 67 18.21 12.35 -11.64
N LEU A 68 18.13 11.02 -11.86
CA LEU A 68 19.10 10.06 -11.31
C LEU A 68 20.54 10.38 -11.72
N LYS A 69 20.75 10.76 -12.98
CA LYS A 69 22.08 11.19 -13.48
C LYS A 69 22.64 12.43 -12.78
N LYS A 70 21.81 13.25 -12.12
CA LYS A 70 22.25 14.44 -11.39
C LYS A 70 22.63 14.16 -9.93
N ILE A 71 22.13 13.06 -9.37
CA ILE A 71 22.33 12.71 -7.96
C ILE A 71 23.25 11.48 -7.77
N SER A 72 23.56 10.77 -8.86
CA SER A 72 24.63 9.77 -8.93
C SER A 72 26.00 10.42 -9.10
#